data_AF-A0A7W2L2I3-F1
#
_entry.id   AF-A0A7W2L2I3-F1
#
_cell.length_a   1.000
_cell.length_b   1.000
_cell.length_c   1.000
_cell.angle_alpha   90.00
_cell.angle_beta   90.00
_cell.angle_gamma   90.00
#
_symmetry.space_group_name_H-M   'P 1'
#
loop_
_entity.id
_entity.type
_entity.pdbx_description
1 polymer ?
#
loop_
_entity_poly.entity_id
_entity_poly.type
_entity_poly.pdbx_seq_one_letter_code
_entity_poly.pdbx_strand_id
1 'polypeptide(L)'
;MKSTAWMVLMVVALGAQASEEDSTPCDNVDTDQQAAACATFNQQTAERELKATYDDLIQRLRDQYPGEANKVADVSARLAAAQKLWTQLRDADCKVETYTEKPGSAAFPTAWNTCIAQHSDERSEYLRSLGPQSDEEPAPED
;
A
#
# COMPACT_ATOMS: atom_id res chain seq x y z
N MET A 1 -39.68 -25.57 -48.11
CA MET A 1 -39.84 -24.13 -47.83
C MET A 1 -40.97 -23.92 -46.84
N LYS A 2 -40.70 -23.91 -45.52
CA LYS A 2 -41.57 -23.30 -44.50
C LYS A 2 -40.67 -22.88 -43.33
N SER A 3 -40.30 -21.60 -43.30
CA SER A 3 -39.64 -20.96 -42.17
C SER A 3 -40.68 -20.64 -41.11
N THR A 4 -40.42 -21.03 -39.87
CA THR A 4 -41.08 -20.44 -38.70
C THR A 4 -40.00 -19.80 -37.86
N ALA A 5 -39.90 -18.47 -37.96
CA ALA A 5 -39.10 -17.63 -37.09
C ALA A 5 -39.70 -17.67 -35.69
N TRP A 6 -38.91 -18.06 -34.69
CA TRP A 6 -39.27 -17.99 -33.29
C TRP A 6 -38.56 -16.78 -32.65
N MET A 7 -39.36 -15.98 -31.96
CA MET A 7 -39.06 -14.66 -31.43
C MET A 7 -38.21 -14.78 -30.15
N VAL A 8 -37.14 -13.99 -30.07
CA VAL A 8 -36.24 -13.90 -28.91
C VAL A 8 -36.89 -13.06 -27.81
N LEU A 9 -36.79 -13.51 -26.56
CA LEU A 9 -36.81 -12.62 -25.38
C LEU A 9 -35.89 -13.21 -24.29
N MET A 10 -34.59 -12.90 -24.38
CA MET A 10 -33.65 -13.07 -23.27
C MET A 10 -33.71 -11.82 -22.39
N VAL A 11 -34.31 -11.94 -21.21
CA VAL A 11 -34.14 -10.95 -20.14
C VAL A 11 -32.78 -11.24 -19.49
N VAL A 12 -31.77 -10.46 -19.85
CA VAL A 12 -30.50 -10.44 -19.12
C VAL A 12 -30.71 -9.55 -17.91
N ALA A 13 -31.00 -10.16 -16.75
CA ALA A 13 -30.93 -9.46 -15.48
C ALA A 13 -29.45 -9.15 -15.21
N LEU A 14 -29.05 -7.90 -15.40
CA LEU A 14 -27.80 -7.39 -14.82
C LEU A 14 -28.02 -7.33 -13.30
N GLY A 15 -27.67 -8.42 -12.61
CA GLY A 15 -27.52 -8.38 -11.17
C GLY A 15 -26.42 -7.38 -10.83
N ALA A 16 -26.79 -6.29 -10.14
CA ALA A 16 -25.82 -5.48 -9.44
C ALA A 16 -25.18 -6.40 -8.37
N GLN A 17 -23.95 -6.83 -8.60
CA GLN A 17 -23.17 -7.47 -7.56
C GLN A 17 -22.79 -6.35 -6.59
N ALA A 18 -23.55 -6.25 -5.50
CA ALA A 18 -23.07 -5.55 -4.32
C ALA A 18 -21.83 -6.32 -3.86
N SER A 19 -20.66 -5.69 -3.95
CA SER A 19 -19.43 -6.23 -3.38
C SER A 19 -19.71 -6.51 -1.91
N GLU A 20 -19.60 -7.76 -1.48
CA GLU A 20 -19.55 -8.07 -0.05
C GLU A 20 -18.39 -7.25 0.52
N GLU A 21 -18.62 -6.51 1.61
CA GLU A 21 -17.53 -5.91 2.36
C GLU A 21 -16.65 -7.06 2.85
N ASP A 22 -15.47 -7.21 2.26
CA ASP A 22 -14.51 -8.24 2.64
C ASP A 22 -14.11 -8.00 4.11
N SER A 23 -14.64 -8.81 5.01
CA SER A 23 -14.30 -8.72 6.43
C SER A 23 -12.81 -9.02 6.63
N THR A 24 -12.13 -8.18 7.40
CA THR A 24 -10.70 -8.34 7.68
C THR A 24 -10.48 -9.02 9.04
N PRO A 25 -9.32 -9.66 9.28
CA PRO A 25 -8.95 -10.15 10.61
C PRO A 25 -8.85 -9.04 11.69
N CYS A 26 -8.91 -7.78 11.29
CA CYS A 26 -8.92 -6.62 12.17
C CYS A 26 -10.33 -6.18 12.58
N ASP A 27 -11.38 -6.80 12.04
CA ASP A 27 -12.75 -6.47 12.39
C ASP A 27 -13.08 -7.13 13.74
N ASN A 28 -13.39 -6.31 14.75
CA ASN A 28 -13.74 -6.74 16.12
C ASN A 28 -12.63 -7.57 16.80
N VAL A 29 -11.47 -6.95 17.02
CA VAL A 29 -10.36 -7.56 17.78
C VAL A 29 -10.69 -7.58 19.29
N ASP A 30 -11.01 -8.77 19.82
CA ASP A 30 -11.36 -8.97 21.24
C ASP A 30 -10.38 -9.91 21.98
N THR A 31 -9.50 -10.60 21.25
CA THR A 31 -8.58 -11.61 21.78
C THR A 31 -7.15 -11.43 21.28
N ASP A 32 -6.16 -11.92 22.05
CA ASP A 32 -4.75 -11.88 21.65
C ASP A 32 -4.48 -12.59 20.32
N GLN A 33 -5.24 -13.65 20.02
CA GLN A 33 -5.14 -14.36 18.74
C GLN A 33 -5.63 -13.50 17.57
N GLN A 34 -6.75 -12.79 17.73
CA GLN A 34 -7.23 -11.84 16.74
C GLN A 34 -6.28 -10.65 16.59
N ALA A 35 -5.71 -10.16 17.69
CA ALA A 35 -4.72 -9.08 17.66
C ALA A 35 -3.47 -9.49 16.86
N ALA A 36 -2.96 -10.71 17.06
CA ALA A 36 -1.85 -11.24 16.29
C ALA A 36 -2.18 -11.43 14.79
N ALA A 37 -3.39 -11.89 14.48
CA ALA A 37 -3.86 -12.03 13.10
C ALA A 37 -3.99 -10.66 12.42
N CYS A 38 -4.57 -9.68 13.11
CA CYS A 38 -4.70 -8.32 12.64
C CYS A 38 -3.32 -7.65 12.44
N ALA A 39 -2.38 -7.80 13.37
CA ALA A 39 -1.03 -7.27 13.21
C ALA A 39 -0.31 -7.86 11.98
N THR A 40 -0.47 -9.16 11.74
CA THR A 40 0.06 -9.82 10.52
C THR A 40 -0.58 -9.27 9.26
N PHE A 41 -1.91 -9.11 9.26
CA PHE A 41 -2.64 -8.54 8.13
C PHE A 41 -2.19 -7.09 7.84
N ASN A 42 -2.11 -6.26 8.87
CA ASN A 42 -1.70 -4.86 8.74
C ASN A 42 -0.26 -4.71 8.27
N GLN A 43 0.67 -5.53 8.76
CA GLN A 43 2.04 -5.55 8.25
C GLN A 43 2.06 -5.80 6.74
N GLN A 44 1.36 -6.85 6.28
CA GLN A 44 1.33 -7.19 4.86
C GLN A 44 0.65 -6.10 4.02
N THR A 45 -0.40 -5.49 4.55
CA THR A 45 -1.12 -4.39 3.88
C THR A 45 -0.23 -3.17 3.75
N ALA A 46 0.39 -2.71 4.84
CA ALA A 46 1.32 -1.59 4.85
C ALA A 46 2.53 -1.81 3.92
N GLU A 47 3.11 -3.01 3.89
CA GLU A 47 4.21 -3.32 2.96
C GLU A 47 3.77 -3.35 1.49
N ARG A 48 2.53 -3.80 1.19
CA ARG A 48 1.96 -3.72 -0.16
C ARG A 48 1.71 -2.26 -0.56
N GLU A 49 1.15 -1.45 0.34
CA GLU A 49 0.90 -0.03 0.10
C GLU A 49 2.19 0.75 -0.10
N LEU A 50 3.22 0.46 0.67
CA LEU A 50 4.54 1.03 0.51
C LEU A 50 5.13 0.70 -0.86
N LYS A 51 5.02 -0.56 -1.30
CA LYS A 51 5.45 -0.94 -2.65
C LYS A 51 4.67 -0.19 -3.73
N ALA A 52 3.35 -0.11 -3.61
CA ALA A 52 2.52 0.60 -4.57
C ALA A 52 2.87 2.09 -4.62
N THR A 53 3.10 2.70 -3.47
CA THR A 53 3.50 4.11 -3.33
C THR A 53 4.87 4.38 -3.95
N TYR A 54 5.82 3.46 -3.77
CA TYR A 54 7.12 3.53 -4.44
C TYR A 54 6.97 3.49 -5.96
N ASP A 55 6.19 2.54 -6.48
CA ASP A 55 5.97 2.38 -7.93
C ASP A 55 5.26 3.62 -8.52
N ASP A 56 4.30 4.19 -7.79
CA ASP A 56 3.62 5.44 -8.14
C ASP A 56 4.60 6.63 -8.22
N LEU A 57 5.48 6.79 -7.22
CA LEU A 57 6.51 7.83 -7.26
C LEU A 57 7.41 7.71 -8.49
N ILE A 58 7.82 6.50 -8.86
CA ILE A 58 8.60 6.28 -10.09
C ILE A 58 7.81 6.69 -11.33
N GLN A 59 6.50 6.43 -11.35
CA GLN A 59 5.64 6.84 -12.46
C GLN A 59 5.49 8.36 -12.53
N ARG A 60 5.20 9.04 -11.41
CA ARG A 60 5.14 10.51 -11.33
C ARG A 60 6.44 11.16 -11.81
N LEU A 61 7.60 10.56 -11.51
CA LEU A 61 8.90 11.02 -12.02
C LEU A 61 9.04 10.88 -13.53
N ARG A 62 8.51 9.81 -14.14
CA ARG A 62 8.49 9.66 -15.61
C ARG A 62 7.61 10.72 -16.26
N ASP A 63 6.44 10.96 -15.69
CA ASP A 63 5.46 11.91 -16.21
C ASP A 63 5.99 13.36 -16.11
N GLN A 64 6.73 13.67 -15.04
CA GLN A 64 7.36 14.99 -14.84
C GLN A 64 8.52 15.29 -15.81
N TYR A 65 9.25 14.27 -16.26
CA TYR A 65 10.46 14.45 -17.06
C TYR A 65 10.36 13.75 -18.43
N PRO A 66 9.41 14.15 -19.29
CA PRO A 66 9.20 13.53 -20.59
C PRO A 66 10.45 13.66 -21.45
N GLY A 67 10.95 12.54 -21.97
CA GLY A 67 12.14 12.50 -22.81
C GLY A 67 13.48 12.54 -22.06
N GLU A 68 13.50 12.76 -20.74
CA GLU A 68 14.73 12.76 -19.93
C GLU A 68 14.99 11.40 -19.24
N ALA A 69 15.00 10.31 -20.03
CA ALA A 69 15.11 8.95 -19.48
C ALA A 69 16.33 8.73 -18.56
N ASN A 70 17.47 9.36 -18.87
CA ASN A 70 18.68 9.26 -18.05
C ASN A 70 18.49 9.90 -16.66
N LYS A 71 17.75 11.01 -16.58
CA LYS A 71 17.46 11.69 -15.31
C LYS A 71 16.51 10.85 -14.46
N VAL A 72 15.46 10.31 -15.07
CA VAL A 72 14.53 9.38 -14.40
C VAL A 72 15.28 8.15 -13.87
N ALA A 73 16.20 7.59 -14.66
CA ALA A 73 17.02 6.45 -14.23
C ALA A 73 17.92 6.79 -13.03
N ASP A 74 18.60 7.94 -13.05
CA ASP A 74 19.47 8.37 -11.94
C ASP A 74 18.68 8.56 -10.64
N VAL A 75 17.56 9.31 -10.67
CA VAL A 75 16.74 9.53 -9.47
C VAL A 75 16.10 8.22 -8.98
N SER A 76 15.65 7.35 -9.88
CA SER A 76 15.09 6.03 -9.51
C SER A 76 16.14 5.15 -8.83
N ALA A 77 17.40 5.20 -9.28
CA ALA A 77 18.50 4.46 -8.65
C ALA A 77 18.80 5.00 -7.24
N ARG A 78 18.75 6.32 -7.04
CA ARG A 78 18.90 6.94 -5.72
C ARG A 78 17.75 6.57 -4.78
N LEU A 79 16.52 6.57 -5.28
CA LEU A 79 15.35 6.13 -4.51
C LEU A 79 15.47 4.67 -4.09
N ALA A 80 15.89 3.78 -5.01
CA ALA A 80 16.11 2.37 -4.70
C ALA A 80 17.19 2.18 -3.62
N ALA A 81 18.30 2.92 -3.71
CA ALA A 81 19.36 2.89 -2.71
C ALA A 81 18.87 3.39 -1.34
N ALA A 82 18.13 4.50 -1.31
CA ALA A 82 17.53 5.03 -0.08
C ALA A 82 16.51 4.06 0.53
N GLN A 83 15.67 3.43 -0.29
CA GLN A 83 14.69 2.45 0.17
C GLN A 83 15.37 1.23 0.79
N LYS A 84 16.46 0.74 0.18
CA LYS A 84 17.26 -0.36 0.73
C LYS A 84 17.85 -0.04 2.10
N LEU A 85 18.36 1.19 2.29
CA LEU A 85 18.90 1.62 3.59
C LEU A 85 17.78 1.83 4.61
N TRP A 86 16.65 2.39 4.20
CA TRP A 86 15.48 2.54 5.06
C TRP A 86 14.97 1.18 5.58
N THR A 87 14.95 0.13 4.76
CA THR A 87 14.57 -1.21 5.26
C THR A 87 15.50 -1.71 6.36
N GLN A 88 16.81 -1.45 6.24
CA GLN A 88 17.77 -1.80 7.30
C GLN A 88 17.56 -0.99 8.57
N LEU A 89 17.23 0.29 8.44
CA LEU A 89 16.88 1.16 9.56
C LEU A 89 15.62 0.65 10.26
N ARG A 90 14.53 0.44 9.52
CA ARG A 90 13.27 -0.12 10.03
C ARG A 90 13.51 -1.41 10.81
N ASP A 91 14.24 -2.35 10.21
CA ASP A 91 14.51 -3.63 10.86
C ASP A 91 15.40 -3.49 12.11
N ALA A 92 16.23 -2.44 12.20
CA ALA A 92 17.02 -2.13 13.39
C ALA A 92 16.17 -1.48 14.48
N ASP A 93 15.33 -0.51 14.10
CA ASP A 93 14.41 0.18 15.01
C ASP A 93 13.40 -0.80 15.60
N CYS A 94 12.80 -1.68 14.79
CA CYS A 94 11.88 -2.69 15.31
C CYS A 94 12.54 -3.69 16.26
N LYS A 95 13.85 -3.95 16.16
CA LYS A 95 14.57 -4.75 17.19
C LYS A 95 14.72 -3.98 18.50
N VAL A 96 14.86 -2.66 18.45
CA VAL A 96 14.92 -1.80 19.64
C VAL A 96 13.54 -1.72 20.28
N GLU A 97 12.50 -1.44 19.49
CA GLU A 97 11.11 -1.31 19.98
C GLU A 97 10.58 -2.60 20.58
N THR A 98 10.96 -3.75 20.02
CA THR A 98 10.57 -5.08 20.54
C THR A 98 11.55 -5.65 21.56
N TYR A 99 12.53 -4.88 22.04
CA TYR A 99 13.59 -5.37 22.93
C TYR A 99 13.06 -5.98 24.24
N THR A 100 11.96 -5.44 24.78
CA THR A 100 11.35 -5.94 26.01
C THR A 100 10.54 -7.22 25.80
N GLU A 101 10.20 -7.55 24.56
CA GLU A 101 9.49 -8.77 24.22
C GLU A 101 10.43 -9.96 24.24
N LYS A 102 10.05 -11.02 24.97
CA LYS A 102 10.87 -12.24 25.03
C LYS A 102 10.93 -12.89 23.64
N PRO A 103 12.13 -13.13 23.06
CA PRO A 103 12.23 -13.88 21.81
C PRO A 103 11.53 -15.24 21.92
N GLY A 104 10.65 -15.54 20.96
CA GLY A 104 9.85 -16.78 20.95
C GLY A 104 8.58 -16.75 21.81
N SER A 105 8.24 -15.63 22.45
CA SER A 105 6.91 -15.42 23.03
C SER A 105 5.85 -15.18 21.95
N ALA A 106 4.57 -15.35 22.30
CA ALA A 106 3.46 -15.03 21.41
C ALA A 106 3.28 -13.51 21.19
N ALA A 107 3.81 -12.67 22.09
CA ALA A 107 3.71 -11.21 22.01
C ALA A 107 4.74 -10.60 21.03
N PHE A 108 5.93 -11.20 20.93
CA PHE A 108 6.99 -10.71 20.04
C PHE A 108 6.55 -10.56 18.57
N PRO A 109 5.93 -11.57 17.91
CA PRO A 109 5.49 -11.42 16.52
C PRO A 109 4.47 -10.30 16.32
N THR A 110 3.53 -10.13 17.26
CA THR A 110 2.53 -9.06 17.20
C THR A 110 3.20 -7.69 17.26
N ALA A 111 4.06 -7.46 18.25
CA ALA A 111 4.79 -6.19 18.41
C ALA A 111 5.70 -5.90 17.21
N TRP A 112 6.40 -6.92 16.70
CA TRP A 112 7.24 -6.81 15.50
C TRP A 112 6.41 -6.39 14.28
N ASN A 113 5.31 -7.08 14.01
CA ASN A 113 4.46 -6.80 12.85
C ASN A 113 3.82 -5.41 12.94
N THR A 114 3.42 -4.98 14.13
CA THR A 114 2.92 -3.61 14.37
C THR A 114 4.00 -2.57 14.08
N CYS A 115 5.23 -2.75 14.55
CA CYS A 115 6.34 -1.84 14.24
C CYS A 115 6.59 -1.74 12.72
N ILE A 116 6.68 -2.88 12.04
CA ILE A 116 6.89 -2.91 10.59
C ILE A 116 5.76 -2.19 9.85
N ALA A 117 4.50 -2.36 10.27
CA ALA A 117 3.36 -1.66 9.68
C ALA A 117 3.50 -0.14 9.83
N GLN A 118 3.68 0.35 11.06
CA GLN A 118 3.81 1.79 11.35
C GLN A 118 4.93 2.45 10.52
N HIS A 119 6.14 1.87 10.55
CA HIS A 119 7.26 2.42 9.79
C HIS A 119 7.00 2.39 8.28
N SER A 120 6.30 1.37 7.78
CA SER A 120 5.96 1.26 6.35
C SER A 120 4.91 2.31 5.93
N ASP A 121 3.96 2.63 6.81
CA ASP A 121 2.97 3.69 6.58
C ASP A 121 3.64 5.07 6.55
N GLU A 122 4.47 5.38 7.56
CA GLU A 122 5.26 6.63 7.63
C GLU A 122 6.17 6.78 6.40
N ARG A 123 6.79 5.68 5.96
CA ARG A 123 7.60 5.69 4.73
C ARG A 123 6.76 5.95 3.49
N SER A 124 5.55 5.40 3.43
CA SER A 124 4.63 5.65 2.33
C SER A 124 4.24 7.13 2.27
N GLU A 125 3.92 7.75 3.41
CA GLU A 125 3.68 9.19 3.49
C GLU A 125 4.87 10.02 3.01
N TYR A 126 6.08 9.68 3.46
CA TYR A 126 7.30 10.32 2.98
C TYR A 126 7.43 10.20 1.45
N LEU A 127 7.27 9.01 0.88
CA LEU A 127 7.37 8.80 -0.58
C LEU A 127 6.28 9.56 -1.36
N ARG A 128 5.06 9.69 -0.80
CA ARG A 128 3.98 10.52 -1.38
C ARG A 128 4.37 12.00 -1.41
N SER A 129 5.05 12.49 -0.38
CA SER A 129 5.54 13.88 -0.32
C SER A 129 6.71 14.18 -1.28
N LEU A 130 7.37 13.15 -1.82
CA LEU A 130 8.38 13.33 -2.85
C LEU A 130 7.75 13.51 -4.23
N GLY A 131 8.45 14.24 -5.10
CA GLY A 131 7.99 14.59 -6.44
C GLY A 131 7.49 16.04 -6.52
N PRO A 132 6.98 16.46 -7.68
CA PRO A 132 6.38 17.77 -7.85
C PRO A 132 5.16 17.88 -6.93
N GLN A 133 5.22 18.82 -6.00
CA GLN A 133 4.02 19.31 -5.34
C GLN A 133 3.38 20.25 -6.36
N SER A 134 2.19 19.92 -6.85
CA SER A 134 1.39 20.90 -7.59
C SER A 134 0.99 21.97 -6.58
N ASP A 135 1.81 23.02 -6.47
CA ASP A 135 1.42 24.30 -5.88
C ASP A 135 0.38 24.94 -6.81
N GLU A 136 -0.78 24.30 -6.96
CA GLU A 136 -1.96 24.92 -7.55
C GLU A 136 -2.70 25.64 -6.42
N GLU A 137 -2.03 26.62 -5.82
CA GLU A 137 -2.73 27.73 -5.19
C GLU A 137 -3.15 28.64 -6.36
N PRO A 138 -4.45 28.70 -6.71
CA PRO A 138 -4.88 29.60 -7.77
C PRO A 138 -4.47 31.01 -7.39
N ALA A 139 -3.75 31.69 -8.30
CA ALA A 139 -3.34 33.06 -8.11
C ALA A 139 -4.56 33.92 -7.71
N PRO A 140 -4.44 34.83 -6.74
CA PRO A 140 -5.55 35.70 -6.38
C PRO A 140 -5.97 36.48 -7.62
N GLU A 141 -7.24 36.33 -8.01
CA GLU A 141 -7.84 37.12 -9.09
C GLU A 141 -7.92 38.58 -8.59
N ASP A 142 -7.26 39.49 -9.31
CA ASP A 142 -7.30 40.95 -9.11
C ASP A 142 -8.72 41.51 -9.30
#